data_AF-A0A0Q8QMU8-F1
#
_entry.id   AF-A0A0Q8QMU8-F1
#
_cell.length_a   1.000
_cell.length_b   1.000
_cell.length_c   1.000
_cell.angle_alpha   90.00
_cell.angle_beta   90.00
_cell.angle_gamma   90.00
#
_symmetry.space_group_name_H-M   'P 1'
#
loop_
_entity.id
_entity.type
_entity.pdbx_description
1 polymer ?
#
loop_
_entity_poly.entity_id
_entity_poly.type
_entity_poly.pdbx_seq_one_letter_code
_entity_poly.pdbx_strand_id
1 'polypeptide(L)'
;MAALLAFGSAASGAAPVTPLPDHVFQRDIRNYASTLVKVLEIRQVADRAWKTAGPTERAGLKVQSQRAIYEVLARHGFTPASFNQISAAIERTPDLRRRVRDLVMRESLDL
;
A
#
# COMPACT_ATOMS: atom_id res chain seq x y z
N MET A 1 -36.64 2.36 40.12
CA MET A 1 -35.50 2.85 39.33
C MET A 1 -34.55 1.68 39.12
N ALA A 2 -34.48 1.14 37.90
CA ALA A 2 -33.59 0.03 37.56
C ALA A 2 -32.56 0.54 36.55
N ALA A 3 -31.29 0.29 36.83
CA ALA A 3 -30.18 0.45 35.91
C ALA A 3 -29.47 -0.90 35.79
N LEU A 4 -29.28 -1.42 34.58
CA LEU A 4 -28.24 -2.41 34.26
C LEU A 4 -28.06 -2.59 32.74
N LEU A 5 -26.99 -1.96 32.25
CA LEU A 5 -25.94 -2.42 31.32
C LEU A 5 -26.24 -3.45 30.20
N ALA A 6 -25.97 -2.98 28.98
CA ALA A 6 -25.05 -3.51 27.95
C ALA A 6 -25.22 -4.93 27.38
N PHE A 7 -25.34 -5.01 26.04
CA PHE A 7 -24.46 -5.68 25.06
C PHE A 7 -25.23 -5.72 23.73
N GLY A 8 -24.79 -5.05 22.68
CA GLY A 8 -23.75 -5.57 21.80
C GLY A 8 -24.41 -6.16 20.54
N SER A 9 -24.72 -5.31 19.55
CA SER A 9 -24.93 -5.79 18.19
C SER A 9 -23.75 -5.30 17.36
N ALA A 10 -22.85 -6.24 17.08
CA ALA A 10 -21.69 -6.05 16.24
C ALA A 10 -22.16 -5.58 14.86
N ALA A 11 -22.05 -4.28 14.61
CA ALA A 11 -22.00 -3.79 13.26
C ALA A 11 -20.70 -4.33 12.66
N SER A 12 -20.81 -5.44 11.93
CA SER A 12 -19.89 -5.78 10.86
C SER A 12 -19.81 -4.56 9.96
N GLY A 13 -18.87 -3.67 10.27
CA GLY A 13 -18.45 -2.59 9.42
C GLY A 13 -17.81 -3.22 8.20
N ALA A 14 -18.65 -3.66 7.25
CA ALA A 14 -18.26 -3.72 5.86
C ALA A 14 -17.73 -2.32 5.56
N ALA A 15 -16.40 -2.20 5.54
CA ALA A 15 -15.73 -0.96 5.20
C ALA A 15 -16.39 -0.47 3.91
N PRO A 16 -16.89 0.78 3.86
CA PRO A 16 -17.54 1.28 2.66
C PRO A 16 -16.58 1.06 1.51
N VAL A 17 -16.97 0.19 0.58
CA VAL A 17 -16.27 0.02 -0.68
C VAL A 17 -16.45 1.35 -1.40
N THR A 18 -15.51 2.26 -1.16
CA THR A 18 -15.43 3.52 -1.88
C THR A 18 -15.43 3.11 -3.35
N PRO A 19 -16.40 3.57 -4.15
CA PRO A 19 -16.45 3.19 -5.56
C PRO A 19 -15.09 3.50 -6.16
N LEU A 20 -14.51 2.50 -6.85
CA LEU A 20 -13.30 2.72 -7.62
C LEU A 20 -13.55 3.97 -8.46
N PRO A 21 -12.65 4.97 -8.46
CA PRO A 21 -12.81 6.09 -9.37
C PRO A 21 -12.93 5.53 -10.78
N ASP A 22 -14.07 5.78 -11.43
CA ASP A 22 -14.42 5.28 -12.78
C ASP A 22 -13.36 5.61 -13.84
N HIS A 23 -12.44 6.51 -13.50
CA HIS A 23 -11.25 6.82 -14.26
C HIS A 23 -10.02 6.78 -13.35
N VAL A 24 -9.29 5.66 -13.36
CA VAL A 24 -7.88 5.70 -12.94
C VAL A 24 -7.15 6.52 -14.00
N PHE A 25 -6.86 7.79 -13.72
CA PHE A 25 -6.24 8.68 -14.69
C PHE A 25 -4.80 8.20 -14.98
N GLN A 26 -4.31 8.45 -16.19
CA GLN A 26 -2.94 8.05 -16.58
C GLN A 26 -1.87 8.61 -15.62
N ARG A 27 -2.13 9.79 -15.02
CA ARG A 27 -1.30 10.39 -13.97
C ARG A 27 -1.27 9.54 -12.70
N ASP A 28 -2.42 9.00 -12.28
CA ASP A 28 -2.53 8.15 -11.08
C ASP A 28 -1.82 6.82 -11.29
N ILE A 29 -1.90 6.24 -12.50
CA ILE A 29 -1.17 5.01 -12.86
C ILE A 29 0.34 5.24 -12.80
N ARG A 30 0.82 6.37 -13.34
CA ARG A 30 2.25 6.69 -13.31
C ARG A 30 2.73 6.93 -11.87
N ASN A 31 2.03 7.78 -11.12
CA ASN A 31 2.36 8.03 -9.72
C ASN A 31 2.33 6.74 -8.90
N TYR A 32 1.35 5.85 -9.14
CA TYR A 32 1.26 4.54 -8.51
C TYR A 32 2.47 3.66 -8.88
N ALA A 33 2.86 3.59 -10.15
CA ALA A 33 4.02 2.82 -10.59
C ALA A 33 5.32 3.31 -9.93
N SER A 34 5.56 4.62 -9.91
CA SER A 34 6.73 5.22 -9.25
C SER A 34 6.74 4.96 -7.75
N THR A 35 5.58 5.09 -7.11
CA THR A 35 5.40 4.77 -5.70
C THR A 35 5.68 3.29 -5.44
N LEU A 36 5.19 2.41 -6.29
CA LEU A 36 5.38 0.96 -6.17
C LEU A 36 6.85 0.57 -6.28
N VAL A 37 7.63 1.18 -7.20
CA VAL A 37 9.08 0.98 -7.30
C VAL A 37 9.74 1.30 -5.96
N LYS A 38 9.45 2.48 -5.38
CA LYS A 38 10.03 2.89 -4.09
C LYS A 38 9.60 2.02 -2.92
N VAL A 39 8.35 1.55 -2.90
CA VAL A 39 7.87 0.59 -1.90
C VAL A 39 8.62 -0.74 -2.02
N LEU A 40 8.85 -1.23 -3.24
CA LEU A 40 9.61 -2.46 -3.48
C LEU A 40 11.08 -2.32 -3.08
N GLU A 41 11.71 -1.18 -3.36
CA GLU A 41 13.07 -0.87 -2.90
C GLU A 41 13.17 -0.92 -1.36
N ILE A 42 12.26 -0.22 -0.66
CA ILE A 42 12.23 -0.22 0.81
C ILE A 42 12.09 -1.64 1.36
N ARG A 43 11.16 -2.43 0.79
CA ARG A 43 10.96 -3.82 1.19
C ARG A 43 12.20 -4.66 0.93
N GLN A 44 12.84 -4.51 -0.22
CA GLN A 44 14.05 -5.26 -0.55
C GLN A 44 15.20 -4.94 0.41
N VAL A 45 15.41 -3.67 0.75
CA VAL A 45 16.41 -3.25 1.74
C VAL A 45 16.06 -3.80 3.13
N ALA A 46 14.80 -3.70 3.54
CA ALA A 46 14.32 -4.23 4.81
C ALA A 46 14.51 -5.75 4.89
N ASP A 47 14.19 -6.49 3.82
CA ASP A 47 14.36 -7.95 3.74
C ASP A 47 15.83 -8.36 3.83
N ARG A 48 16.73 -7.61 3.17
CA ARG A 48 18.18 -7.83 3.29
C ARG A 48 18.65 -7.62 4.73
N ALA A 49 18.24 -6.52 5.36
CA ALA A 49 18.56 -6.22 6.75
C ALA A 49 17.96 -7.27 7.70
N TRP A 50 16.76 -7.77 7.41
CA TRP A 50 16.07 -8.77 8.22
C TRP A 50 16.81 -10.12 8.27
N LYS A 51 17.41 -10.51 7.15
CA LYS A 51 18.20 -11.75 7.05
C LYS A 51 19.43 -11.74 7.96
N THR A 52 20.02 -10.56 8.18
CA THR A 52 21.21 -10.40 9.02
C THR A 52 20.90 -9.97 10.46
N ALA A 53 19.67 -9.53 10.73
CA ALA A 53 19.27 -8.97 12.02
C ALA A 53 18.84 -10.04 13.05
N GLY A 54 19.14 -9.76 14.33
CA GLY A 54 18.66 -10.52 15.47
C GLY A 54 17.16 -10.33 15.76
N PRO A 55 16.54 -11.15 16.62
CA PRO A 55 15.09 -11.11 16.91
C PRO A 55 14.59 -9.74 17.36
N THR A 56 15.37 -9.03 18.18
CA THR A 56 15.01 -7.72 18.72
C THR A 56 15.10 -6.61 17.66
N GLU A 57 16.09 -6.69 16.76
CA GLU A 57 16.30 -5.72 15.68
C GLU A 57 15.24 -5.84 14.59
N ARG A 58 14.75 -7.06 14.32
CA ARG A 58 13.68 -7.33 13.35
C ARG A 58 12.41 -6.55 13.64
N ALA A 59 12.00 -6.43 14.92
CA ALA A 59 10.84 -5.63 15.28
C ALA A 59 11.04 -4.14 14.92
N GLY A 60 12.24 -3.60 15.17
CA GLY A 60 12.61 -2.25 14.78
C GLY A 60 12.62 -2.04 13.26
N LEU A 61 13.21 -2.98 12.50
CA LEU A 61 13.25 -2.95 11.03
C LEU A 61 11.85 -2.98 10.41
N LYS A 62 10.90 -3.69 11.03
CA LYS A 62 9.50 -3.70 10.59
C LYS A 62 8.89 -2.32 10.70
N VAL A 63 9.05 -1.67 11.86
CA VAL A 63 8.47 -0.34 12.12
C VAL A 63 9.12 0.71 11.21
N GLN A 64 10.45 0.65 11.05
CA GLN A 64 11.19 1.57 10.19
C GLN A 64 10.78 1.44 8.71
N SER A 65 10.71 0.21 8.19
CA SER A 65 10.30 -0.03 6.80
C SER A 65 8.84 0.39 6.56
N GLN A 66 7.95 0.13 7.50
CA GLN A 66 6.55 0.58 7.41
C GLN A 66 6.43 2.11 7.40
N ARG A 67 7.19 2.80 8.25
CA ARG A 67 7.23 4.27 8.26
C ARG A 67 7.76 4.82 6.94
N ALA A 68 8.86 4.26 6.42
CA ALA A 68 9.41 4.69 5.14
C ALA A 68 8.41 4.51 3.99
N ILE A 69 7.66 3.39 3.98
CA ILE A 69 6.58 3.17 3.01
C ILE A 69 5.50 4.26 3.13
N TYR A 70 5.07 4.60 4.34
CA TYR A 70 4.05 5.65 4.55
C TYR A 70 4.53 7.03 4.11
N GLU A 71 5.80 7.37 4.36
CA GLU A 71 6.38 8.63 3.89
C GLU A 71 6.42 8.70 2.37
N VAL A 72 6.80 7.61 1.69
CA VAL A 72 6.78 7.51 0.22
C VAL A 72 5.36 7.65 -0.33
N LEU A 73 4.38 6.94 0.26
CA LEU A 73 2.97 7.05 -0.14
C LEU A 73 2.48 8.50 -0.04
N ALA A 74 2.76 9.17 1.08
CA ALA A 74 2.34 10.54 1.32
C ALA A 74 2.95 11.53 0.32
N ARG A 75 4.23 11.37 -0.06
CA ARG A 75 4.91 12.23 -1.06
C ARG A 75 4.22 12.19 -2.43
N HIS A 76 3.63 11.06 -2.78
CA HIS A 76 2.91 10.88 -4.05
C HIS A 76 1.40 11.12 -3.93
N GLY A 77 0.93 11.63 -2.78
CA GLY A 77 -0.49 11.94 -2.54
C GLY A 77 -1.35 10.73 -2.21
N PHE A 78 -0.74 9.59 -1.87
CA PHE A 78 -1.45 8.38 -1.50
C PHE A 78 -1.59 8.22 0.01
N THR A 79 -2.78 7.83 0.44
CA THR A 79 -2.99 7.16 1.72
C THR A 79 -2.83 5.65 1.54
N PRO A 80 -2.53 4.86 2.59
CA PRO A 80 -2.48 3.40 2.51
C PRO A 80 -3.78 2.81 1.95
N ALA A 81 -4.93 3.37 2.31
CA ALA A 81 -6.23 2.94 1.81
C ALA A 81 -6.36 3.18 0.30
N SER A 82 -6.07 4.40 -0.17
CA SER A 82 -6.14 4.74 -1.60
C SER A 82 -5.16 3.93 -2.44
N PHE A 83 -3.95 3.67 -1.92
CA PHE A 83 -2.96 2.86 -2.61
C PHE A 83 -3.45 1.43 -2.78
N ASN A 84 -3.98 0.81 -1.71
CA ASN A 84 -4.54 -0.54 -1.76
C ASN A 84 -5.76 -0.65 -2.68
N GLN A 85 -6.61 0.39 -2.73
CA GLN A 85 -7.74 0.44 -3.65
C GLN A 85 -7.29 0.45 -5.12
N ILE A 86 -6.29 1.27 -5.45
CA ILE A 86 -5.70 1.33 -6.79
C ILE A 86 -5.00 0.00 -7.13
N SER A 87 -4.26 -0.59 -6.18
CA SER A 87 -3.67 -1.92 -6.34
C SER A 87 -4.72 -2.97 -6.69
N ALA A 88 -5.85 -3.02 -5.95
CA ALA A 88 -6.93 -3.97 -6.21
C ALA A 88 -7.59 -3.73 -7.57
N ALA A 89 -7.75 -2.48 -8.00
CA ALA A 89 -8.28 -2.12 -9.31
C ALA A 89 -7.37 -2.62 -10.46
N ILE A 90 -6.06 -2.42 -10.30
CA ILE A 90 -5.04 -2.87 -11.25
C ILE A 90 -4.99 -4.39 -11.30
N GLU A 91 -5.07 -5.07 -10.16
CA GLU A 91 -5.10 -6.53 -10.12
C GLU A 91 -6.32 -7.11 -10.83
N ARG A 92 -7.49 -6.49 -10.71
CA ARG A 92 -8.71 -6.96 -11.39
C ARG A 92 -8.70 -6.73 -12.91
N THR A 93 -7.78 -5.91 -13.42
CA THR A 93 -7.76 -5.50 -14.83
C THR A 93 -6.44 -5.91 -15.51
N PRO A 94 -6.42 -7.00 -16.30
CA PRO A 94 -5.20 -7.56 -16.88
C PRO A 94 -4.38 -6.57 -17.72
N ASP A 95 -5.03 -5.69 -18.46
CA ASP A 95 -4.36 -4.68 -19.29
C ASP A 95 -3.71 -3.58 -18.45
N LEU A 96 -4.38 -3.12 -17.40
CA LEU A 96 -3.79 -2.18 -16.45
C LEU A 96 -2.61 -2.81 -15.71
N ARG A 97 -2.71 -4.08 -15.32
CA ARG A 97 -1.60 -4.81 -14.70
C ARG A 97 -0.38 -4.86 -15.61
N ARG A 98 -0.56 -5.18 -16.90
CA ARG A 98 0.52 -5.19 -17.90
C ARG A 98 1.14 -3.79 -18.03
N ARG A 99 0.31 -2.75 -18.16
CA ARG A 99 0.77 -1.37 -18.29
C ARG A 99 1.56 -0.88 -17.07
N VAL A 100 1.09 -1.18 -15.86
CA VAL A 100 1.78 -0.84 -14.61
C VAL A 100 3.10 -1.57 -14.52
N ARG A 101 3.14 -2.87 -14.85
CA ARG A 101 4.38 -3.64 -14.87
C ARG A 101 5.39 -3.04 -15.85
N ASP A 102 4.97 -2.68 -17.05
CA ASP A 102 5.86 -2.10 -18.05
C ASP A 102 6.39 -0.72 -17.61
N LEU A 103 5.57 0.07 -16.91
CA LEU A 103 6.00 1.33 -16.28
C LEU A 103 7.01 1.10 -15.15
N VAL A 104 6.72 0.17 -14.24
CA VAL A 104 7.63 -0.21 -13.14
C VAL A 104 8.98 -0.68 -13.69
N MET A 105 8.98 -1.50 -14.75
CA MET A 105 10.20 -1.97 -15.41
C MET A 105 10.99 -0.81 -16.00
N ARG A 106 10.35 0.13 -16.70
CA ARG A 106 11.03 1.32 -17.24
C ARG A 106 11.63 2.16 -16.11
N GLU A 107 10.84 2.48 -15.10
CA GLU A 107 11.33 3.32 -14.00
C GLU A 107 12.41 2.64 -13.16
N SER A 108 12.42 1.31 -13.08
CA SER A 108 13.51 0.57 -12.42
C SER A 108 14.82 0.53 -13.21
N LEU A 109 14.78 0.82 -14.52
CA LEU A 109 15.97 0.91 -15.38
C LEU A 109 16.55 2.34 -15.42
N ASP A 110 15.73 3.34 -15.11
CA ASP A 110 16.12 4.76 -15.10
C ASP A 110 16.66 5.26 -13.74
N LEU A 111 16.82 4.36 -12.75
CA LEU A 111 17.34 4.63 -11.40
C LEU A 111 18.78 4.12 -11.25
#